data_AF-A0A961RPU8-F1
#
_entry.id   AF-A0A961RPU8-F1
#
_cell.length_a   1.000
_cell.length_b   1.000
_cell.length_c   1.000
_cell.angle_alpha   90.00
_cell.angle_beta   90.00
_cell.angle_gamma   90.00
#
_symmetry.space_group_name_H-M   'P 1'
#
loop_
_entity.id
_entity.type
_entity.pdbx_description
1 polymer ?
#
loop_
_entity_poly.entity_id
_entity_poly.type
_entity_poly.pdbx_seq_one_letter_code
_entity_poly.pdbx_strand_id
1 'polypeptide(L)' 'LFMRRDEVEAAWRWIDPIQQTWAERPDDVHGYTSGTWGPSSSIGLIERDGRTWHESI' A
#
# COMPACT_ATOMS: atom_id res chain seq x y z
N LEU A 1 23.59 3.12 8.17
CA LEU A 1 23.20 1.71 7.95
C LEU A 1 22.82 1.56 6.49
N PHE A 2 23.26 0.49 5.83
CA PHE A 2 22.88 0.16 4.46
C PHE A 2 22.13 -1.17 4.46
N MET A 3 21.14 -1.29 3.57
CA MET A 3 20.37 -2.51 3.38
C MET A 3 21.24 -3.56 2.69
N ARG A 4 21.09 -4.83 3.07
CA ARG A 4 21.82 -5.92 2.43
C ARG A 4 21.20 -6.26 1.08
N ARG A 5 22.00 -6.82 0.18
CA ARG A 5 21.56 -7.15 -1.19
C ARG A 5 20.37 -8.12 -1.22
N ASP A 6 20.41 -9.15 -0.38
CA ASP A 6 19.34 -10.15 -0.24
C ASP A 6 18.02 -9.52 0.23
N GLU A 7 18.08 -8.58 1.16
CA GLU A 7 16.92 -7.82 1.64
C GLU A 7 16.31 -6.95 0.53
N VAL A 8 17.14 -6.28 -0.28
CA VAL A 8 16.68 -5.49 -1.44
C VAL A 8 16.01 -6.38 -2.48
N GLU A 9 16.61 -7.53 -2.81
CA GLU A 9 16.03 -8.48 -3.76
C GLU A 9 14.69 -9.05 -3.26
N ALA A 10 14.57 -9.35 -1.97
CA ALA A 10 13.33 -9.82 -1.38
C ALA A 10 12.21 -8.75 -1.43
N ALA A 11 12.54 -7.49 -1.17
CA ALA A 11 11.59 -6.38 -1.27
C ALA A 11 11.07 -6.21 -2.71
N TRP A 12 11.98 -6.25 -3.70
CA TRP A 12 11.60 -6.12 -5.11
C TRP A 12 10.72 -7.27 -5.61
N ARG A 13 11.04 -8.52 -5.22
CA ARG A 13 10.19 -9.69 -5.54
C ARG A 13 8.74 -9.53 -5.08
N TRP A 14 8.50 -8.76 -4.01
CA TRP A 14 7.16 -8.50 -3.51
C TRP A 14 6.47 -7.32 -4.21
N ILE A 15 7.22 -6.27 -4.56
CA ILE A 15 6.69 -5.04 -5.16
C ILE A 15 6.44 -5.15 -6.66
N ASP A 16 7.30 -5.86 -7.41
CA ASP A 16 7.20 -6.02 -8.86
C ASP A 16 5.80 -6.45 -9.35
N PRO A 17 5.17 -7.51 -8.81
CA PRO A 17 3.85 -7.93 -9.28
C PRO A 17 2.74 -6.90 -8.99
N ILE A 18 2.88 -6.13 -7.90
CA ILE A 18 1.94 -5.06 -7.56
C ILE A 18 2.03 -3.95 -8.61
N GLN A 19 3.25 -3.54 -8.97
CA GLN A 19 3.46 -2.52 -10.00
C GLN A 19 2.95 -2.98 -11.38
N GLN A 20 3.25 -4.23 -11.76
CA GLN A 20 2.77 -4.77 -13.03
C GLN A 20 1.24 -4.75 -13.10
N THR A 21 0.57 -5.14 -12.02
CA THR A 21 -0.90 -5.15 -11.96
C THR A 21 -1.48 -3.74 -12.14
N TRP A 22 -0.90 -2.73 -11.50
CA TRP A 22 -1.35 -1.34 -11.66
C TRP A 22 -1.12 -0.79 -13.08
N ALA A 23 -0.05 -1.21 -13.75
CA ALA A 23 0.20 -0.83 -15.13
C ALA A 23 -0.83 -1.46 -16.09
N GLU A 24 -1.28 -2.68 -15.82
CA GLU A 24 -2.30 -3.38 -16.61
C GLU A 24 -3.73 -2.94 -16.28
N ARG A 25 -3.98 -2.45 -15.05
CA ARG A 25 -5.31 -2.07 -14.53
C ARG A 25 -5.28 -0.73 -13.79
N PRO A 26 -5.12 0.39 -14.51
CA PRO A 26 -5.00 1.71 -13.89
C PRO A 26 -6.27 2.15 -13.15
N ASP A 27 -7.43 1.66 -13.56
CA ASP A 27 -8.74 2.02 -12.97
C ASP A 27 -8.96 1.43 -11.56
N ASP A 28 -8.14 0.46 -11.14
CA ASP A 28 -8.23 -0.17 -9.81
C ASP A 28 -7.58 0.70 -8.71
N VAL A 29 -6.89 1.80 -9.07
CA VAL A 29 -6.24 2.69 -8.11
C VAL A 29 -7.23 3.74 -7.59
N HIS A 30 -7.54 3.66 -6.30
CA HIS A 30 -8.47 4.59 -5.65
C HIS A 30 -7.81 5.92 -5.26
N GLY A 31 -8.30 7.02 -5.84
CA GLY A 31 -7.92 8.38 -5.43
C GLY A 31 -8.53 8.80 -4.09
N TYR A 32 -8.00 9.88 -3.52
CA TYR A 32 -8.51 10.49 -2.29
C TYR A 32 -8.25 12.00 -2.29
N THR A 33 -9.01 12.74 -1.49
CA THR A 33 -8.85 14.19 -1.36
C THR A 33 -7.57 14.53 -0.60
N SER A 34 -6.81 15.51 -1.07
CA SER A 34 -5.62 15.99 -0.35
C SER A 34 -5.97 16.45 1.07
N GLY A 35 -5.13 16.10 2.05
CA GLY A 35 -5.36 16.37 3.47
C GLY A 35 -6.23 15.34 4.19
N THR A 36 -6.73 14.30 3.51
CA THR A 36 -7.40 13.17 4.15
C THR A 36 -6.45 11.98 4.36
N TRP A 37 -6.91 11.00 5.14
CA TRP A 37 -6.18 9.75 5.45
C TRP A 37 -6.19 8.70 4.33
N GLY A 38 -6.65 9.06 3.14
CA GLY A 38 -6.79 8.12 2.02
C GLY A 38 -8.24 7.74 1.70
N PRO A 39 -8.43 6.77 0.79
CA PRO A 39 -9.76 6.28 0.40
C PRO A 39 -10.38 5.40 1.50
N SER A 40 -11.71 5.27 1.52
CA SER A 40 -12.39 4.37 2.47
C SER A 40 -11.95 2.91 2.38
N SER A 41 -11.45 2.48 1.21
CA SER A 41 -10.88 1.15 1.00
C SER A 41 -9.62 0.89 1.83
N SER A 42 -8.84 1.92 2.19
CA SER A 42 -7.66 1.74 3.07
C SER A 42 -8.06 1.46 4.52
N ILE A 43 -9.19 2.02 4.98
CA ILE A 43 -9.76 1.75 6.30
C ILE A 43 -10.32 0.32 6.33
N GLY A 44 -11.18 -0.02 5.36
CA GLY A 44 -11.79 -1.34 5.27
C GLY A 44 -10.77 -2.49 5.15
N LEU A 45 -9.61 -2.23 4.52
CA LEU A 45 -8.53 -3.22 4.40
C LEU A 45 -8.01 -3.67 5.78
N ILE A 46 -7.80 -2.73 6.69
CA ILE A 46 -7.22 -3.00 8.01
C ILE A 46 -8.30 -3.45 9.00
N GLU A 47 -9.53 -2.94 8.87
CA GLU A 47 -10.69 -3.36 9.66
C GLU A 47 -11.04 -4.84 9.44
N ARG A 48 -10.83 -5.37 8.23
CA ARG A 48 -11.00 -6.81 7.95
C ARG A 48 -10.16 -7.69 8.88
N ASP A 49 -9.01 -7.18 9.31
CA ASP A 49 -8.10 -7.87 10.21
C ASP A 49 -8.33 -7.47 11.69
N GLY A 50 -9.45 -6.80 11.99
CA GLY A 50 -9.85 -6.37 13.33
C GLY A 50 -9.01 -5.24 13.90
N ARG A 51 -8.36 -4.45 13.04
CA ARG A 51 -7.44 -3.37 13.41
C ARG A 51 -7.99 -2.02 12.94
N THR A 52 -7.47 -0.94 13.51
CA THR A 52 -7.80 0.43 13.10
C THR A 52 -6.52 1.23 12.97
N TRP A 53 -6.49 2.18 12.03
CA TRP A 53 -5.40 3.13 11.93
C TRP A 53 -5.33 4.00 13.18
N HIS A 54 -4.10 4.30 13.64
CA HIS A 54 -3.90 5.19 14.76
C HIS A 54 -4.03 6.64 14.30
N GLU A 55 -5.17 7.26 14.56
CA GLU A 55 -5.40 8.68 14.30
C GLU A 55 -4.92 9.50 15.50
N SER A 56 -3.68 9.99 15.46
CA SER A 56 -3.24 11.06 16.37
C SER A 56 -3.68 12.39 15.77
N ILE A 57 -4.54 13.12 16.47
CA ILE A 57 -4.81 14.55 16.20
C ILE A 57 -3.66 15.37 16.81
#